data_AF-A5UL06-F1
#
_entry.id   AF-A5UL06-F1
#
_cell.length_a   1.000
_cell.length_b   1.000
_cell.length_c   1.000
_cell.angle_alpha   90.00
_cell.angle_beta   90.00
_cell.angle_gamma   90.00
#
_symmetry.space_group_name_H-M   'P 1'
#
loop_
_entity.id
_entity.type
_entity.pdbx_description
1 polymer ?
#
loop_
_entity_poly.entity_id
_entity_poly.type
_entity_poly.pdbx_seq_one_letter_code
_entity_poly.pdbx_strand_id
1 'polypeptide(L)'
;MKFCVSCGTENDDNATFCIKCGYNFDGKSETSTKEITANETSRTLELVLGIIGAIFGLLGGVFAIMLSSFGGTEIFALGISALLASIVGIVGSVYVKNNAKTGGIILIISAIWLLISISAYGILGFILLGIAGLIALIRK
;
A
#
# COMPACT_ATOMS: atom_id res chain seq x y z
N MET A 1 -37.97 -29.48 -9.05
CA MET A 1 -37.99 -28.14 -9.67
C MET A 1 -37.77 -27.12 -8.57
N LYS A 2 -37.11 -25.98 -8.85
CA LYS A 2 -36.84 -24.94 -7.84
C LYS A 2 -37.42 -23.58 -8.24
N PHE A 3 -37.93 -22.86 -7.24
CA PHE A 3 -38.52 -21.55 -7.44
C PHE A 3 -37.51 -20.44 -7.17
N CYS A 4 -37.48 -19.45 -8.05
CA CYS A 4 -36.64 -18.27 -7.88
C CYS A 4 -37.12 -17.41 -6.71
N VAL A 5 -36.27 -17.18 -5.71
CA VAL A 5 -36.59 -16.31 -4.56
C VAL A 5 -36.71 -14.83 -4.92
N SER A 6 -36.17 -14.43 -6.07
CA SER A 6 -36.23 -13.03 -6.54
C SER A 6 -37.52 -12.72 -7.31
N CYS A 7 -38.05 -13.65 -8.10
CA CYS A 7 -39.18 -13.36 -9.01
C CYS A 7 -40.29 -14.43 -9.04
N GLY A 8 -40.16 -15.50 -8.25
CA GLY A 8 -41.16 -16.57 -8.13
C GLY A 8 -41.27 -17.52 -9.31
N THR A 9 -40.40 -17.40 -10.33
CA THR A 9 -40.46 -18.27 -11.52
C THR A 9 -39.93 -19.67 -11.21
N GLU A 10 -40.60 -20.68 -11.73
CA GLU A 10 -40.19 -22.08 -11.68
C GLU A 10 -39.02 -22.35 -12.64
N ASN A 11 -37.99 -23.03 -12.16
CA ASN A 11 -36.79 -23.36 -12.91
C ASN A 11 -36.44 -24.85 -12.70
N ASP A 12 -35.66 -25.39 -13.64
CA ASP A 12 -35.09 -26.74 -13.54
C ASP A 12 -34.25 -26.88 -12.25
N ASP A 13 -34.22 -28.07 -11.65
CA ASP A 13 -33.44 -28.33 -10.43
C ASP A 13 -31.95 -28.05 -10.62
N ASN A 14 -31.45 -28.28 -11.84
CA ASN A 14 -30.06 -28.06 -12.22
C ASN A 14 -29.81 -26.65 -12.78
N ALA A 15 -30.80 -25.76 -12.80
CA ALA A 15 -30.63 -24.41 -13.34
C ALA A 15 -29.64 -23.59 -12.49
N THR A 16 -28.54 -23.14 -13.07
CA THR A 16 -27.56 -22.26 -12.40
C THR A 16 -28.10 -20.84 -12.26
N PHE A 17 -28.96 -20.40 -13.19
CA PHE A 17 -29.56 -19.07 -13.22
C PHE A 17 -31.07 -19.13 -13.47
N CYS A 18 -31.81 -18.12 -13.00
CA CYS A 18 -33.23 -17.99 -13.25
C CYS A 18 -33.50 -17.55 -14.70
N ILE A 19 -34.31 -18.31 -15.43
CA ILE A 19 -34.66 -18.04 -16.84
C ILE A 19 -35.40 -16.70 -17.06
N LYS A 20 -36.06 -16.18 -16.02
CA LYS A 20 -36.83 -14.93 -16.11
C LYS A 20 -36.07 -13.68 -15.66
N CYS A 21 -35.36 -13.75 -14.53
CA CYS A 21 -34.73 -12.57 -13.92
C CYS A 21 -33.21 -12.64 -13.77
N GLY A 22 -32.57 -13.76 -14.12
CA GLY A 22 -31.13 -13.93 -14.05
C GLY A 22 -30.56 -14.19 -12.64
N TYR A 23 -31.41 -14.39 -11.62
CA TYR A 23 -30.96 -14.74 -10.27
C TYR A 23 -30.10 -16.02 -10.26
N ASN A 24 -28.90 -15.95 -9.70
CA ASN A 24 -27.96 -17.08 -9.61
C ASN A 24 -28.32 -17.95 -8.39
N PHE A 25 -28.64 -19.23 -8.64
CA PHE A 25 -29.02 -20.18 -7.60
C PHE A 25 -27.83 -20.78 -6.86
N ASP A 26 -26.64 -20.77 -7.46
CA ASP A 26 -25.47 -21.48 -6.96
C ASP A 26 -24.67 -20.68 -5.94
N GLY A 27 -25.11 -19.45 -5.62
CA GLY A 27 -24.93 -18.84 -4.30
C GLY A 27 -23.51 -18.81 -3.73
N LYS A 28 -22.48 -19.05 -4.54
CA LYS A 28 -21.14 -18.61 -4.26
C LYS A 28 -21.19 -17.12 -4.52
N SER A 29 -21.59 -16.38 -3.47
CA SER A 29 -20.97 -15.10 -3.16
C SER A 29 -19.57 -15.18 -3.71
N GLU A 30 -19.28 -14.32 -4.68
CA GLU A 30 -17.94 -14.14 -5.21
C GLU A 30 -17.01 -14.06 -4.00
N THR A 31 -16.32 -15.16 -3.71
CA THR A 31 -15.28 -15.19 -2.70
C THR A 31 -14.21 -14.33 -3.30
N SER A 32 -14.27 -13.04 -2.97
CA SER A 32 -13.19 -12.05 -3.02
C SER A 32 -11.96 -12.55 -3.77
N THR A 33 -12.09 -12.76 -5.08
CA THR A 33 -11.00 -12.44 -5.98
C THR A 33 -10.95 -10.93 -5.89
N LYS A 34 -10.24 -10.46 -4.87
CA LYS A 34 -9.68 -9.13 -4.86
C LYS A 34 -8.66 -9.15 -5.98
N GLU A 35 -9.15 -9.17 -7.23
CA GLU A 35 -8.49 -8.43 -8.25
C GLU A 35 -8.19 -7.10 -7.60
N ILE A 36 -6.91 -6.77 -7.55
CA ILE A 36 -6.47 -5.41 -7.33
C ILE A 36 -6.91 -4.64 -8.59
N THR A 37 -8.22 -4.52 -8.81
CA THR A 37 -8.79 -3.46 -9.63
C THR A 37 -8.63 -2.22 -8.78
N ALA A 38 -7.48 -1.58 -8.99
CA ALA A 38 -7.11 -0.30 -8.47
C ALA A 38 -8.07 0.77 -9.03
N ASN A 39 -9.33 0.76 -8.61
CA ASN A 39 -10.26 1.82 -8.96
C ASN A 39 -11.40 1.97 -7.95
N GLU A 40 -11.04 2.07 -6.67
CA GLU A 40 -11.82 2.88 -5.74
C GLU A 40 -10.89 4.03 -5.32
N THR A 41 -11.29 5.23 -5.72
CA THR A 41 -10.53 6.50 -5.79
C THR A 41 -10.20 7.07 -4.41
N SER A 42 -9.59 6.30 -3.53
CA SER A 42 -9.08 6.83 -2.28
C SER A 42 -7.56 7.03 -2.36
N ARG A 43 -7.09 8.20 -1.92
CA ARG A 43 -5.67 8.51 -1.65
C ARG A 43 -5.05 7.57 -0.60
N THR A 44 -5.83 6.60 -0.13
CA THR A 44 -5.45 5.52 0.79
C THR A 44 -4.34 4.66 0.22
N LEU A 45 -4.25 4.43 -1.09
CA LEU A 45 -3.14 3.65 -1.66
C LEU A 45 -1.79 4.32 -1.39
N GLU A 46 -1.69 5.64 -1.62
CA GLU A 46 -0.45 6.37 -1.39
C GLU A 46 -0.14 6.49 0.11
N LEU A 47 -1.17 6.71 0.93
CA LEU A 47 -1.04 6.71 2.38
C LEU A 47 -0.54 5.35 2.89
N VAL A 48 -1.18 4.25 2.49
CA VAL A 48 -0.87 2.90 2.97
C VAL A 48 0.50 2.45 2.48
N LEU A 49 0.82 2.62 1.19
CA LEU A 49 2.16 2.30 0.68
C LEU A 49 3.23 3.18 1.36
N GLY A 50 2.93 4.46 1.59
CA GLY A 50 3.82 5.37 2.29
C GLY A 50 4.09 4.96 3.73
N ILE A 51 3.04 4.62 4.50
CA ILE A 51 3.16 4.14 5.88
C ILE A 51 3.93 2.81 5.92
N ILE A 52 3.59 1.85 5.06
CA ILE A 52 4.28 0.56 5.01
C ILE A 52 5.76 0.77 4.68
N GLY A 53 6.07 1.60 3.67
CA GLY A 53 7.44 1.93 3.31
C GLY A 53 8.22 2.62 4.45
N ALA A 54 7.58 3.53 5.18
CA ALA A 54 8.19 4.19 6.32
C ALA A 54 8.43 3.25 7.51
N ILE A 55 7.55 2.27 7.75
CA ILE A 55 7.76 1.23 8.76
C ILE A 55 9.00 0.39 8.40
N PHE A 56 9.15 -0.01 7.14
CA PHE A 56 10.36 -0.71 6.69
C PHE A 56 11.61 0.16 6.81
N GLY A 57 11.51 1.47 6.55
CA GLY A 57 12.59 2.42 6.79
C GLY A 57 12.99 2.49 8.26
N LEU A 58 12.01 2.50 9.17
CA LEU A 58 12.25 2.53 10.61
C LEU A 58 12.89 1.24 11.10
N LEU A 59 12.39 0.08 10.65
CA LEU A 59 13.00 -1.22 10.95
C LEU A 59 14.44 -1.30 10.42
N GLY A 60 14.69 -0.81 9.21
CA GLY A 60 16.03 -0.72 8.63
C GLY A 60 16.96 0.19 9.45
N GLY A 61 16.46 1.33 9.93
CA GLY A 61 17.21 2.26 10.76
C GLY A 61 17.57 1.68 12.13
N VAL A 62 16.61 1.03 12.80
CA VAL A 62 16.86 0.31 14.06
C VAL A 62 17.86 -0.82 13.85
N PHE A 63 17.74 -1.58 12.77
CA PHE A 63 18.68 -2.64 12.43
C PHE A 63 20.09 -2.09 12.21
N ALA A 64 20.25 -0.98 11.48
CA ALA A 64 21.54 -0.32 11.30
C ALA A 64 22.17 0.11 12.63
N ILE A 65 21.37 0.66 13.56
CA ILE A 65 21.85 1.02 14.91
C ILE A 65 22.29 -0.23 15.68
N MET A 66 21.57 -1.35 15.58
CA MET A 66 21.97 -2.60 16.23
C MET A 66 23.31 -3.12 15.68
N LEU A 67 23.55 -3.00 14.37
CA LEU A 67 24.83 -3.36 13.76
C LEU A 67 25.96 -2.36 14.03
N SER A 68 25.65 -1.17 14.56
CA SER A 68 26.68 -0.16 14.87
C SER A 68 27.70 -0.65 15.90
N SER A 69 27.32 -1.60 16.77
CA SER A 69 28.25 -2.26 17.69
C SER A 69 29.40 -2.99 16.97
N PHE A 70 29.22 -3.35 15.70
CA PHE A 70 30.22 -4.04 14.87
C PHE A 70 30.83 -3.14 13.79
N GLY A 71 30.13 -2.08 13.38
CA GLY A 71 30.53 -1.21 12.26
C GLY A 71 30.92 0.22 12.62
N GLY A 72 31.01 0.56 13.90
CA GLY A 72 31.48 1.85 14.38
C GLY A 72 30.46 2.99 14.31
N THR A 73 30.92 4.21 14.61
CA THR A 73 30.09 5.42 14.76
C THR A 73 29.44 5.88 13.46
N GLU A 74 30.03 5.57 12.31
CA GLU A 74 29.50 5.95 10.99
C GLU A 74 28.15 5.30 10.72
N ILE A 75 28.01 4.00 11.05
CA ILE A 75 26.73 3.28 10.89
C ILE A 75 25.68 3.81 11.88
N PHE A 76 26.10 4.18 13.08
CA PHE A 76 25.20 4.77 14.07
C PHE A 76 24.59 6.08 13.57
N ALA A 77 25.41 6.96 12.99
CA ALA A 77 24.95 8.23 12.41
C ALA A 77 23.96 8.01 11.25
N LEU A 78 24.27 7.06 10.35
CA LEU A 78 23.39 6.67 9.24
C LEU A 78 22.07 6.05 9.72
N GLY A 79 22.10 5.29 10.82
CA GLY A 79 20.90 4.76 11.45
C GLY A 79 19.97 5.85 11.97
N ILE A 80 20.53 6.88 12.62
CA ILE A 80 19.74 8.04 13.09
C ILE A 80 19.16 8.82 11.91
N SER A 81 19.94 9.07 10.85
CA SER A 81 19.43 9.78 9.67
C SER A 81 18.29 9.02 8.99
N ALA A 82 18.36 7.68 8.98
CA ALA A 82 17.30 6.84 8.46
C ALA A 82 16.00 6.88 9.28
N LEU A 83 16.11 6.96 10.61
CA LEU A 83 14.95 7.19 11.48
C LEU A 83 14.30 8.54 11.18
N LEU A 84 15.08 9.59 11.00
CA LEU A 84 14.57 10.91 10.60
C LEU A 84 13.88 10.86 9.24
N ALA A 85 14.49 10.23 8.24
CA ALA A 85 13.90 10.04 6.93
C ALA A 85 12.56 9.30 6.99
N SER A 86 12.42 8.32 7.89
CA SER A 86 11.19 7.57 8.11
C SER A 86 10.09 8.44 8.72
N ILE A 87 10.42 9.29 9.69
CA ILE A 87 9.47 10.25 10.28
C ILE A 87 8.97 11.22 9.20
N VAL A 88 9.86 11.77 8.37
CA VAL A 88 9.49 12.64 7.24
C VAL A 88 8.62 11.88 6.25
N GLY A 89 8.92 10.61 5.97
CA GLY A 89 8.08 9.74 5.13
C GLY A 89 6.66 9.56 5.68
N ILE A 90 6.50 9.36 6.99
CA ILE A 90 5.17 9.26 7.63
C ILE A 90 4.42 10.59 7.48
N VAL A 91 5.07 11.72 7.78
CA VAL A 91 4.46 13.05 7.63
C VAL A 91 4.05 13.29 6.18
N GLY A 92 4.91 12.95 5.21
CA GLY A 92 4.63 13.04 3.78
C GLY A 92 3.43 12.18 3.37
N SER A 93 3.32 10.96 3.91
CA SER A 93 2.20 10.05 3.63
C SER A 93 0.86 10.61 4.10
N VAL A 94 0.81 11.23 5.29
CA VAL A 94 -0.40 11.85 5.82
C VAL A 94 -0.74 13.12 5.03
N TYR A 95 0.26 13.92 4.67
CA TYR A 95 0.09 15.16 3.92
C TYR A 95 -0.43 14.95 2.49
N VAL A 96 -0.24 13.74 1.93
CA VAL A 96 -0.75 13.33 0.61
C VAL A 96 -2.28 13.44 0.49
N LYS A 97 -3.01 13.37 1.62
CA LYS A 97 -4.47 13.55 1.65
C LYS A 97 -4.89 15.01 1.51
N ASN A 98 -4.06 15.95 1.99
CA ASN A 98 -4.34 17.37 1.91
C ASN A 98 -3.90 17.94 0.56
N ASN A 99 -2.68 17.59 0.11
CA ASN A 99 -2.14 18.02 -1.17
C ASN A 99 -1.29 16.91 -1.80
N ALA A 100 -1.85 16.26 -2.82
CA ALA A 100 -1.25 15.13 -3.53
C ALA A 100 0.17 15.43 -4.04
N LYS A 101 0.35 16.59 -4.67
CA LYS A 101 1.64 17.01 -5.24
C LYS A 101 2.72 17.18 -4.18
N THR A 102 2.44 17.98 -3.15
CA THR A 102 3.42 18.30 -2.11
C THR A 102 3.74 17.06 -1.29
N GLY A 103 2.72 16.26 -0.93
CA GLY A 103 2.92 14.99 -0.24
C GLY A 103 3.77 14.02 -1.08
N GLY A 104 3.46 13.91 -2.38
CA GLY A 104 4.24 13.08 -3.32
C GLY A 104 5.71 13.51 -3.41
N ILE A 105 5.99 14.81 -3.52
CA ILE A 105 7.37 15.33 -3.53
C ILE A 105 8.09 14.99 -2.22
N ILE A 106 7.45 15.19 -1.06
CA ILE A 106 8.03 14.84 0.25
C ILE A 106 8.35 13.36 0.33
N LEU A 107 7.46 12.48 -0.17
CA LEU A 107 7.69 11.04 -0.20
C LEU A 107 8.88 10.65 -1.07
N ILE A 108 9.03 11.26 -2.26
CA ILE A 108 10.20 11.02 -3.13
C ILE A 108 11.50 11.48 -2.46
N ILE A 109 11.51 12.68 -1.87
CA ILE A 109 12.67 13.20 -1.14
C ILE A 109 13.04 12.25 0.01
N SER A 110 12.04 11.80 0.77
CA SER A 110 12.24 10.86 1.87
C SER A 110 12.79 9.51 1.39
N ALA A 111 12.31 9.00 0.25
CA ALA A 111 12.79 7.77 -0.35
C ALA A 111 14.28 7.88 -0.72
N ILE A 112 14.66 8.94 -1.42
CA ILE A 112 16.06 9.18 -1.83
C ILE A 112 16.96 9.33 -0.59
N TRP A 113 16.50 10.08 0.41
CA TRP A 113 17.23 10.24 1.67
C TRP A 113 17.41 8.91 2.41
N LEU A 114 16.36 8.09 2.48
CA LEU A 114 16.42 6.76 3.09
C LEU A 114 17.43 5.85 2.36
N LEU A 115 17.42 5.89 1.02
CA LEU A 115 18.35 5.12 0.19
C LEU A 115 19.81 5.53 0.43
N ILE A 116 20.10 6.83 0.53
CA ILE A 116 21.44 7.33 0.84
C ILE A 116 21.87 6.90 2.26
N SER A 117 20.93 6.87 3.22
CA SER A 117 21.25 6.56 4.61
C SER A 117 21.59 5.08 4.82
N ILE A 118 20.75 4.14 4.37
CA ILE A 118 20.92 2.70 4.68
C ILE A 118 21.32 1.85 3.48
N SER A 119 21.47 2.45 2.29
CA SER A 119 21.86 1.76 1.06
C SER A 119 21.02 0.49 0.83
N ALA A 120 21.65 -0.69 0.79
CA ALA A 120 21.00 -1.95 0.47
C ALA A 120 19.89 -2.35 1.47
N TYR A 121 20.03 -2.01 2.75
CA TYR A 121 19.02 -2.33 3.76
C TYR A 121 17.74 -1.49 3.61
N GLY A 122 17.82 -0.35 2.92
CA GLY A 122 16.71 0.56 2.69
C GLY A 122 15.94 0.32 1.39
N ILE A 123 16.33 -0.66 0.56
CA ILE A 123 15.78 -0.86 -0.78
C ILE A 123 14.26 -1.05 -0.76
N LEU A 124 13.76 -1.88 0.17
CA LEU A 124 12.33 -2.16 0.23
C LEU A 124 11.52 -0.91 0.61
N GLY A 125 11.99 -0.16 1.61
CA GLY A 125 11.40 1.12 2.00
C GLY A 125 11.47 2.15 0.88
N PHE A 126 12.61 2.25 0.19
CA PHE A 126 12.82 3.13 -0.97
C PHE A 126 11.82 2.84 -2.10
N ILE A 127 11.64 1.56 -2.47
CA ILE A 127 10.72 1.17 -3.54
C ILE A 127 9.29 1.52 -3.15
N LEU A 128 8.88 1.21 -1.92
CA LEU A 128 7.51 1.47 -1.45
C LEU A 128 7.20 2.97 -1.36
N LEU A 129 8.09 3.76 -0.74
CA LEU A 129 7.96 5.22 -0.64
C LEU A 129 8.03 5.88 -2.03
N GLY A 130 8.91 5.38 -2.90
CA GLY A 130 9.09 5.86 -4.27
C GLY A 130 7.86 5.65 -5.13
N ILE A 131 7.29 4.44 -5.12
CA ILE A 131 6.05 4.12 -5.84
C ILE A 131 4.89 4.95 -5.29
N ALA A 132 4.76 5.07 -3.96
CA ALA A 132 3.73 5.91 -3.34
C ALA A 132 3.83 7.38 -3.79
N GLY A 133 5.05 7.94 -3.79
CA GLY A 133 5.31 9.30 -4.23
C GLY A 133 5.04 9.51 -5.72
N LEU A 134 5.42 8.55 -6.56
CA LEU A 134 5.22 8.63 -8.01
C LEU A 134 3.73 8.56 -8.38
N ILE A 135 2.99 7.63 -7.77
CA ILE A 135 1.54 7.54 -7.95
C ILE A 135 0.87 8.84 -7.50
N ALA A 136 1.29 9.41 -6.36
CA ALA A 136 0.77 10.68 -5.87
C ALA A 136 1.02 11.87 -6.81
N LEU A 137 2.10 11.84 -7.59
CA LEU A 137 2.44 12.89 -8.56
C LEU A 137 1.68 12.73 -9.89
N ILE A 138 1.47 11.48 -10.32
CA ILE A 138 0.80 11.13 -11.58
C ILE A 138 -0.73 11.25 -11.45
N ARG A 139 -1.31 10.79 -10.33
CA ARG A 139 -2.74 10.97 -10.01
C ARG A 139 -2.97 12.38 -9.44
N LYS A 140 -2.98 13.37 -10.33
CA LYS A 140 -3.23 14.78 -10.00
C LYS A 140 -4.70 15.05 -9.70
#